data_AF-A0A0K0EMN8-F1
#
_entry.id   AF-A0A0K0EMN8-F1
#
_cell.length_a   1.000
_cell.length_b   1.000
_cell.length_c   1.000
_cell.angle_alpha   90.00
_cell.angle_beta   90.00
_cell.angle_gamma   90.00
#
_symmetry.space_group_name_H-M   'P 1'
#
loop_
_entity.id
_entity.type
_entity.pdbx_description
1 polymer ?
#
loop_
_entity_poly.entity_id
_entity_poly.type
_entity_poly.pdbx_seq_one_letter_code
_entity_poly.pdbx_strand_id
1 'polypeptide(L)'
;MDQSSEKLAEKPIEKTTEIVKERNETGLISLESYVKQLELSTRSIETQLAMMVINKGVGAGIKKKMMMSMLSLKHYHQLKNRDDVNIWREKVFTGLCSLVEVPKYLDYGVIGNTKEMDEMCATIAHREFQGIKLKLNGVGDIRLPITGWPKIKTMYLTYVGGKVSGNLPDSLVWIVLAGWSYSNTSFSQLFIGLRKLKVIVTMQCEIMKKILNIVNKLDNVQALICLQEYNCQCWKMNVDGRFQYSVMLLLSEQCNNVYWNQVHKNKRMGLRVPQFTRKGVIRYTQASVLPELCKNGVPAHIHDAVEKKILWKQEKEKLSVFDIMDILYAILSIVC
;
A
#
# COMPACT_ATOMS: atom_id res chain seq x y z
N MET A 1 40.11 -24.90 -34.64
CA MET A 1 40.18 -25.30 -33.23
C MET A 1 40.88 -24.17 -32.50
N ASP A 2 40.12 -23.31 -31.82
CA ASP A 2 40.44 -22.86 -30.46
C ASP A 2 39.31 -21.94 -29.99
N GLN A 3 38.50 -22.50 -29.10
CA GLN A 3 37.52 -21.79 -28.32
C GLN A 3 38.23 -21.30 -27.06
N SER A 4 38.56 -20.01 -26.98
CA SER A 4 38.82 -19.35 -25.71
C SER A 4 37.77 -18.27 -25.50
N SER A 5 36.56 -18.72 -25.17
CA SER A 5 35.52 -17.88 -24.58
C SER A 5 35.97 -17.50 -23.17
N GLU A 6 36.72 -16.40 -23.09
CA GLU A 6 37.15 -15.80 -21.85
C GLU A 6 35.90 -15.30 -21.11
N LYS A 7 35.42 -16.14 -20.18
CA LYS A 7 34.36 -15.80 -19.24
C LYS A 7 34.86 -14.64 -18.38
N LEU A 8 34.42 -13.43 -18.72
CA LEU A 8 34.49 -12.27 -17.85
C LEU A 8 33.79 -12.61 -16.53
N ALA A 9 34.59 -12.94 -15.52
CA ALA A 9 34.16 -13.17 -14.16
C ALA A 9 33.40 -11.92 -13.67
N GLU A 10 32.10 -12.10 -13.41
CA GLU A 10 31.31 -11.14 -12.64
C GLU A 10 31.95 -11.02 -11.25
N LYS A 11 32.72 -9.96 -11.02
CA LYS A 11 33.14 -9.59 -9.67
C LYS A 11 31.88 -9.31 -8.84
N PRO A 12 31.73 -9.89 -7.63
CA PRO A 12 30.67 -9.51 -6.73
C PRO A 12 30.81 -8.02 -6.39
N ILE A 13 29.73 -7.27 -6.55
CA ILE A 13 29.67 -5.86 -6.21
C ILE A 13 29.60 -5.74 -4.68
N GLU A 14 30.73 -5.94 -4.00
CA GLU A 14 30.97 -5.38 -2.67
C GLU A 14 31.42 -3.92 -2.82
N LYS A 15 30.50 -3.08 -3.27
CA LYS A 15 30.44 -1.72 -2.74
C LYS A 15 29.24 -1.70 -1.82
N THR A 16 29.45 -2.33 -0.67
CA THR A 16 28.68 -2.15 0.54
C THR A 16 28.45 -0.67 0.68
N THR A 17 27.20 -0.25 0.45
CA THR A 17 26.68 0.99 0.98
C THR A 17 27.10 1.00 2.44
N GLU A 18 28.10 1.80 2.79
CA GLU A 18 28.33 2.23 4.16
C GLU A 18 27.07 2.98 4.57
N ILE A 19 26.06 2.21 4.95
CA ILE A 19 24.98 2.67 5.79
C ILE A 19 25.73 3.08 7.05
N VAL A 20 26.00 4.38 7.17
CA VAL A 20 26.55 5.01 8.36
C VAL A 20 25.67 4.53 9.52
N LYS A 21 26.13 3.47 10.21
CA LYS A 21 25.50 2.94 11.41
C LYS A 21 26.05 3.77 12.56
N GLU A 22 25.71 5.06 12.61
CA GLU A 22 25.67 5.75 13.90
C GLU A 22 24.49 5.15 14.66
N ARG A 23 24.75 4.01 15.30
CA ARG A 23 23.89 3.49 16.34
C ARG A 23 24.22 4.26 17.61
N ASN A 24 23.21 4.75 18.30
CA ASN A 24 23.39 5.27 19.65
C ASN A 24 23.77 4.12 20.62
N GLU A 25 24.02 4.45 21.89
CA GLU A 25 24.36 3.47 22.95
C GLU A 25 23.37 2.29 23.04
N THR A 26 22.12 2.47 22.60
CA THR A 26 21.07 1.44 22.57
C THR A 26 21.04 0.57 21.30
N GLY A 27 21.94 0.79 20.35
CA GLY A 27 21.94 0.08 19.06
C GLY A 27 20.90 0.60 18.04
N LEU A 28 20.17 1.65 18.40
CA LEU A 28 19.13 2.28 17.57
C LEU A 28 19.73 3.38 16.69
N ILE A 29 19.15 3.57 15.51
CA ILE A 29 19.56 4.65 14.62
C ILE A 29 19.09 6.00 15.18
N SER A 30 19.96 7.01 15.16
CA SER A 30 19.57 8.37 15.52
C SER A 30 18.58 8.96 14.50
N LEU A 31 17.80 9.97 14.92
CA LEU A 31 16.91 10.69 14.00
C LEU A 31 17.70 11.30 12.83
N GLU A 32 18.85 11.88 13.11
CA GLU A 32 19.75 12.48 12.12
C GLU A 32 20.26 11.44 11.12
N SER A 33 20.67 10.26 11.57
CA SER A 33 21.10 9.18 10.68
C SER A 33 19.94 8.57 9.89
N TYR A 34 18.75 8.48 10.47
CA TYR A 34 17.55 8.05 9.75
C TYR A 34 17.18 9.04 8.63
N VAL A 35 17.24 10.35 8.89
CA VAL A 35 17.04 11.39 7.87
C VAL A 35 18.05 11.25 6.73
N LYS A 36 19.35 11.07 7.03
CA LYS A 36 20.38 10.83 6.01
C LYS A 36 20.07 9.60 5.15
N GLN A 37 19.56 8.52 5.75
CA GLN A 37 19.14 7.32 4.99
C GLN A 37 17.94 7.60 4.08
N LEU A 38 16.96 8.37 4.57
CA LEU A 38 15.81 8.79 3.79
C LEU A 38 16.25 9.63 2.57
N GLU A 39 17.23 10.52 2.70
CA GLU A 39 17.75 11.33 1.60
C GLU A 39 18.32 10.49 0.43
N LEU A 40 18.77 9.26 0.69
CA LEU A 40 19.25 8.34 -0.34
C LEU A 40 18.11 7.73 -1.19
N SER A 41 16.85 7.91 -0.79
CA SER A 41 15.68 7.28 -1.42
C SER A 41 14.51 8.24 -1.65
N THR A 42 14.78 9.55 -1.82
CA THR A 42 13.76 10.59 -2.01
C THR A 42 12.80 10.39 -3.18
N ARG A 43 13.08 9.50 -4.14
CA ARG A 43 12.14 9.12 -5.21
C ARG A 43 11.11 8.06 -4.80
N SER A 44 11.25 7.46 -3.64
CA SER A 44 10.32 6.47 -3.10
C SER A 44 9.16 7.15 -2.36
N ILE A 45 7.95 6.59 -2.46
CA ILE A 45 6.78 7.06 -1.72
C ILE A 45 6.98 6.86 -0.22
N GLU A 46 7.59 5.74 0.18
CA GLU A 46 7.94 5.43 1.56
C GLU A 46 8.73 6.57 2.19
N THR A 47 9.79 7.01 1.51
CA THR A 47 10.62 8.11 1.98
C THR A 47 9.82 9.41 2.05
N GLN A 48 9.02 9.74 1.03
CA GLN A 48 8.23 10.96 1.07
C GLN A 48 7.25 10.98 2.24
N LEU A 49 6.56 9.86 2.49
CA LEU A 49 5.65 9.73 3.62
C LEU A 49 6.39 9.76 4.96
N ALA A 50 7.54 9.11 5.07
CA ALA A 50 8.38 9.15 6.27
C ALA A 50 8.87 10.59 6.56
N MET A 51 9.35 11.31 5.54
CA MET A 51 9.79 12.71 5.66
C MET A 51 8.65 13.64 6.11
N MET A 52 7.43 13.42 5.58
CA MET A 52 6.23 14.16 6.01
C MET A 52 5.91 13.91 7.49
N VAL A 53 5.99 12.66 7.94
CA VAL A 53 5.71 12.29 9.34
C VAL A 53 6.71 12.93 10.31
N ILE A 54 8.00 12.92 9.97
CA ILE A 54 9.05 13.46 10.86
C ILE A 54 9.21 15.00 10.74
N ASN A 55 8.35 15.66 9.97
CA ASN A 55 8.38 17.10 9.70
C ASN A 55 9.75 17.62 9.24
N LYS A 56 10.51 16.80 8.49
CA LYS A 56 11.82 17.17 7.94
C LYS A 56 11.70 17.40 6.45
N GLY A 57 11.46 18.68 6.12
CA GLY A 57 11.37 19.16 4.75
C GLY A 57 10.10 18.69 4.06
N VAL A 58 9.59 19.52 3.15
CA VAL A 58 8.95 18.95 1.97
C VAL A 58 10.07 18.15 1.33
N GLY A 59 9.93 16.85 1.10
CA GLY A 59 10.90 16.16 0.24
C GLY A 59 10.96 16.83 -1.14
N ALA A 60 11.48 16.17 -2.16
CA ALA A 60 11.43 16.73 -3.53
C ALA A 60 10.00 16.92 -4.10
N GLY A 61 8.97 16.84 -3.25
CA GLY A 61 7.56 16.76 -3.55
C GLY A 61 7.19 15.38 -4.05
N ILE A 62 5.91 15.01 -3.90
CA ILE A 62 5.36 13.89 -4.63
C ILE A 62 5.30 14.31 -6.10
N LYS A 63 6.17 13.71 -6.92
CA LYS A 63 6.25 13.98 -8.36
C LYS A 63 5.18 13.18 -9.11
N LYS A 64 4.96 13.54 -10.38
CA LYS A 64 4.07 12.80 -11.30
C LYS A 64 4.41 11.31 -11.43
N LYS A 65 5.70 10.97 -11.29
CA LYS A 65 6.23 9.60 -11.37
C LYS A 65 7.11 9.33 -10.17
N MET A 66 6.71 8.36 -9.36
CA MET A 66 7.42 7.93 -8.15
C MET A 66 7.69 6.42 -8.18
N MET A 67 8.46 5.93 -7.22
CA MET A 67 8.68 4.51 -6.99
C MET A 67 8.10 4.09 -5.64
N MET A 68 7.75 2.82 -5.50
CA MET A 68 7.41 2.23 -4.21
C MET A 68 7.79 0.77 -4.22
N SER A 69 8.28 0.27 -3.09
CA SER A 69 8.52 -1.16 -2.90
C SER A 69 7.19 -1.89 -2.90
N MET A 70 7.16 -3.03 -3.57
CA MET A 70 6.03 -3.94 -3.52
C MET A 70 5.70 -4.35 -2.08
N LEU A 71 6.68 -4.46 -1.19
CA LEU A 71 6.49 -4.83 0.22
C LEU A 71 5.75 -3.74 1.02
N SER A 72 5.77 -2.49 0.55
CA SER A 72 5.12 -1.37 1.24
C SER A 72 3.61 -1.29 0.98
N LEU A 73 3.08 -2.09 0.05
CA LEU A 73 1.64 -2.12 -0.27
C LEU A 73 0.84 -2.78 0.86
N LYS A 74 0.40 -1.96 1.82
CA LYS A 74 -0.11 -2.38 3.13
C LYS A 74 -1.28 -3.38 3.03
N HIS A 75 -2.38 -2.96 2.41
CA HIS A 75 -3.62 -3.74 2.39
C HIS A 75 -3.52 -5.01 1.52
N TYR A 76 -2.65 -5.02 0.51
CA TYR A 76 -2.42 -6.20 -0.31
C TYR A 76 -1.74 -7.31 0.45
N HIS A 77 -0.63 -7.03 1.13
CA HIS A 77 0.05 -8.05 1.94
C HIS A 77 -0.75 -8.45 3.15
N GLN A 78 -1.56 -7.53 3.68
CA GLN A 78 -2.57 -7.90 4.64
C GLN A 78 -3.49 -8.96 4.03
N LEU A 79 -4.19 -8.72 2.94
CA LEU A 79 -5.16 -9.70 2.45
C LEU A 79 -4.58 -10.98 1.83
N LYS A 80 -3.38 -10.93 1.23
CA LYS A 80 -2.81 -12.06 0.47
C LYS A 80 -2.54 -13.29 1.35
N ASN A 81 -1.87 -13.08 2.49
CA ASN A 81 -1.34 -14.12 3.37
C ASN A 81 -2.15 -14.17 4.68
N ARG A 82 -3.45 -14.44 4.58
CA ARG A 82 -4.32 -14.57 5.76
C ARG A 82 -4.57 -16.00 6.11
N ASP A 83 -4.80 -16.19 7.40
CA ASP A 83 -5.17 -17.46 7.99
C ASP A 83 -6.57 -17.85 7.51
N ASP A 84 -6.74 -19.15 7.31
CA ASP A 84 -8.04 -19.74 7.05
C ASP A 84 -8.98 -19.49 8.24
N VAL A 85 -10.20 -19.03 7.94
CA VAL A 85 -11.26 -18.81 8.93
C VAL A 85 -11.52 -20.05 9.79
N ASN A 86 -11.39 -21.25 9.23
CA ASN A 86 -11.68 -22.50 9.92
C ASN A 86 -10.70 -22.78 11.05
N ILE A 87 -9.41 -22.41 10.89
CA ILE A 87 -8.40 -22.52 11.95
C ILE A 87 -8.82 -21.68 13.17
N TRP A 88 -9.33 -20.48 12.93
CA TRP A 88 -9.77 -19.58 14.00
C TRP A 88 -11.12 -19.99 14.60
N ARG A 89 -12.04 -20.53 13.79
CA ARG A 89 -13.30 -21.10 14.29
C ARG A 89 -13.02 -22.25 15.26
N GLU A 90 -12.11 -23.15 14.92
CA GLU A 90 -11.72 -24.26 15.77
C GLU A 90 -11.10 -23.80 17.08
N LYS A 91 -10.16 -22.84 17.05
CA LYS A 91 -9.55 -22.27 18.26
C LYS A 91 -10.57 -21.62 19.19
N VAL A 92 -11.55 -20.89 18.65
CA VAL A 92 -12.62 -20.30 19.45
C VAL A 92 -13.51 -21.37 20.05
N PHE A 93 -13.91 -22.37 19.25
CA PHE A 93 -14.79 -23.45 19.70
C PHE A 93 -14.15 -24.33 20.79
N THR A 94 -12.85 -24.57 20.69
CA THR A 94 -12.06 -25.34 21.66
C THR A 94 -11.62 -24.53 22.89
N GLY A 95 -11.97 -23.24 22.96
CA GLY A 95 -11.57 -22.36 24.05
C GLY A 95 -10.08 -21.99 24.06
N LEU A 96 -9.34 -22.31 23.00
CA LEU A 96 -7.92 -21.96 22.85
C LEU A 96 -7.70 -20.47 22.56
N CYS A 97 -8.72 -19.77 22.09
CA CYS A 97 -8.69 -18.30 22.01
C CYS A 97 -10.06 -17.68 22.26
N SER A 98 -10.03 -16.43 22.74
CA SER A 98 -11.19 -15.57 22.83
C SER A 98 -11.57 -14.99 21.46
N LEU A 99 -12.82 -14.54 21.35
CA LEU A 99 -13.31 -13.86 20.15
C LEU A 99 -12.55 -12.57 19.80
N VAL A 100 -11.97 -11.90 20.81
CA VAL A 100 -11.22 -10.64 20.65
C VAL A 100 -9.87 -10.87 19.97
N GLU A 101 -9.31 -12.08 20.09
CA GLU A 101 -8.03 -12.46 19.51
C GLU A 101 -8.14 -12.84 18.02
N VAL A 102 -9.36 -13.03 17.51
CA VAL A 102 -9.58 -13.37 16.10
C VAL A 102 -9.08 -12.23 15.20
N PRO A 103 -8.21 -12.52 14.21
CA PRO A 103 -7.70 -11.48 13.32
C PRO A 103 -8.80 -10.74 12.59
N LYS A 104 -8.61 -9.42 12.42
CA LYS A 104 -9.54 -8.54 11.69
C LYS A 104 -9.59 -8.82 10.18
N TYR A 105 -8.72 -9.70 9.68
CA TYR A 105 -8.61 -10.09 8.28
C TYR A 105 -8.56 -11.61 8.19
N LEU A 106 -9.42 -12.23 7.39
CA LEU A 106 -9.52 -13.69 7.29
C LEU A 106 -9.64 -14.18 5.85
N ASP A 107 -9.16 -15.39 5.58
CA ASP A 107 -9.41 -16.12 4.33
C ASP A 107 -10.61 -17.06 4.52
N TYR A 108 -11.68 -16.82 3.78
CA TYR A 108 -12.89 -17.66 3.79
C TYR A 108 -12.81 -18.83 2.81
N GLY A 109 -11.70 -18.97 2.09
CA GLY A 109 -11.49 -20.08 1.17
C GLY A 109 -12.40 -19.97 -0.06
N VAL A 110 -13.01 -21.10 -0.43
CA VAL A 110 -13.77 -21.26 -1.66
C VAL A 110 -15.27 -21.23 -1.36
N ILE A 111 -16.02 -20.42 -2.11
CA ILE A 111 -17.47 -20.43 -2.16
C ILE A 111 -17.91 -20.96 -3.52
N GLY A 112 -18.70 -22.03 -3.50
CA GLY A 112 -19.16 -22.76 -4.68
C GLY A 112 -20.59 -22.44 -5.11
N ASN A 113 -21.41 -21.83 -4.25
CA ASN A 113 -22.81 -21.52 -4.55
C ASN A 113 -23.35 -20.38 -3.67
N THR A 114 -24.59 -19.96 -3.96
CA THR A 114 -25.28 -18.90 -3.22
C THR A 114 -25.55 -19.26 -1.75
N LYS A 115 -25.88 -20.53 -1.46
CA LYS A 115 -26.16 -20.97 -0.07
C LYS A 115 -24.93 -20.81 0.82
N GLU A 116 -23.76 -21.22 0.35
CA GLU A 116 -22.49 -21.03 1.07
C GLU A 116 -22.15 -19.55 1.28
N MET A 117 -22.49 -18.69 0.30
CA MET A 117 -22.34 -17.24 0.43
C MET A 117 -23.25 -16.68 1.54
N ASP A 118 -24.51 -17.10 1.58
CA ASP A 118 -25.48 -16.66 2.59
C ASP A 118 -25.07 -17.13 3.99
N GLU A 119 -24.62 -18.39 4.13
CA GLU A 119 -24.10 -18.95 5.39
C GLU A 119 -22.85 -18.20 5.88
N MET A 120 -21.94 -17.87 4.95
CA MET A 120 -20.78 -17.04 5.25
C MET A 120 -21.23 -15.68 5.79
N CYS A 121 -22.12 -14.98 5.09
CA CYS A 121 -22.66 -13.67 5.48
C CYS A 121 -23.38 -13.70 6.83
N ALA A 122 -24.19 -14.72 7.11
CA ALA A 122 -24.87 -14.90 8.38
C ALA A 122 -23.88 -15.06 9.54
N THR A 123 -22.80 -15.82 9.33
CA THR A 123 -21.78 -16.07 10.36
C THR A 123 -21.04 -14.80 10.80
N ILE A 124 -20.98 -13.80 9.92
CA ILE A 124 -20.12 -12.62 10.08
C ILE A 124 -20.88 -11.32 10.33
N ALA A 125 -22.21 -11.32 10.16
CA ALA A 125 -23.07 -10.14 10.30
C ALA A 125 -22.87 -9.38 11.63
N HIS A 126 -22.53 -10.10 12.71
CA HIS A 126 -22.34 -9.54 14.05
C HIS A 126 -20.89 -9.11 14.36
N ARG A 127 -19.97 -9.14 13.39
CA ARG A 127 -18.54 -8.88 13.62
C ARG A 127 -18.00 -7.72 12.78
N GLU A 128 -17.07 -6.97 13.36
CA GLU A 128 -16.33 -5.92 12.67
C GLU A 128 -15.07 -6.47 11.96
N PHE A 129 -15.27 -7.19 10.85
CA PHE A 129 -14.14 -7.58 10.01
C PHE A 129 -13.62 -6.39 9.20
N GLN A 130 -12.30 -6.14 9.24
CA GLN A 130 -11.68 -5.12 8.39
C GLN A 130 -11.48 -5.63 6.96
N GLY A 131 -11.26 -6.94 6.78
CA GLY A 131 -11.16 -7.49 5.45
C GLY A 131 -11.35 -8.99 5.32
N ILE A 132 -11.71 -9.41 4.11
CA ILE A 132 -11.86 -10.84 3.79
C ILE A 132 -11.17 -11.19 2.48
N LYS A 133 -10.71 -12.43 2.37
CA LYS A 133 -10.29 -13.05 1.12
C LYS A 133 -11.25 -14.18 0.76
N LEU A 134 -11.62 -14.24 -0.51
CA LEU A 134 -12.64 -15.13 -1.03
C LEU A 134 -12.28 -15.63 -2.42
N LYS A 135 -12.51 -16.92 -2.69
CA LYS A 135 -12.45 -17.53 -4.01
C LYS A 135 -13.84 -17.96 -4.45
N LEU A 136 -14.31 -17.46 -5.58
CA LEU A 136 -15.58 -17.86 -6.19
C LEU A 136 -15.32 -18.96 -7.21
N ASN A 137 -15.75 -20.18 -6.89
CA ASN A 137 -15.64 -21.34 -7.78
C ASN A 137 -17.01 -21.98 -7.98
N GLY A 138 -17.88 -21.28 -8.71
CA GLY A 138 -19.24 -21.73 -8.92
C GLY A 138 -19.27 -22.98 -9.78
N VAL A 139 -19.72 -24.11 -9.22
CA VAL A 139 -20.28 -25.21 -10.01
C VAL A 139 -21.65 -24.79 -10.56
N GLY A 140 -22.32 -23.82 -9.91
CA GLY A 140 -23.55 -23.16 -10.36
C GLY A 140 -23.51 -21.63 -10.23
N ASP A 141 -24.69 -21.02 -10.13
CA ASP A 141 -24.86 -19.57 -9.96
C ASP A 141 -24.51 -19.13 -8.52
N ILE A 142 -23.57 -18.21 -8.39
CA ILE A 142 -23.26 -17.49 -7.15
C ILE A 142 -23.92 -16.11 -7.23
N ARG A 143 -24.97 -15.91 -6.45
CA ARG A 143 -25.59 -14.59 -6.24
C ARG A 143 -24.95 -13.96 -5.02
N LEU A 144 -24.24 -12.86 -5.25
CA LEU A 144 -23.76 -12.01 -4.17
C LEU A 144 -24.97 -11.32 -3.51
N PRO A 145 -25.03 -11.24 -2.17
CA PRO A 145 -26.14 -10.61 -1.48
C PRO A 145 -26.31 -9.16 -1.92
N ILE A 146 -27.55 -8.74 -2.15
CA ILE A 146 -27.86 -7.32 -2.38
C ILE A 146 -27.84 -6.57 -1.05
N THR A 147 -28.30 -7.23 0.02
CA THR A 147 -28.34 -6.76 1.41
C THR A 147 -27.78 -7.85 2.33
N GLY A 148 -27.45 -7.51 3.58
CA GLY A 148 -26.95 -8.50 4.55
C GLY A 148 -25.45 -8.78 4.46
N TRP A 149 -24.71 -8.05 3.61
CA TRP A 149 -23.26 -8.03 3.74
C TRP A 149 -22.86 -7.49 5.12
N PRO A 150 -21.88 -8.12 5.81
CA PRO A 150 -21.19 -7.44 6.91
C PRO A 150 -20.50 -6.15 6.47
N LYS A 151 -20.16 -5.30 7.43
CA LYS A 151 -19.37 -4.08 7.22
C LYS A 151 -17.90 -4.38 6.92
N ILE A 152 -17.60 -4.89 5.72
CA ILE A 152 -16.23 -5.18 5.26
C ILE A 152 -15.65 -3.97 4.54
N LYS A 153 -14.46 -3.53 4.97
CA LYS A 153 -13.75 -2.41 4.32
C LYS A 153 -12.83 -2.84 3.19
N THR A 154 -12.25 -4.04 3.28
CA THR A 154 -11.25 -4.50 2.31
C THR A 154 -11.54 -5.92 1.84
N MET A 155 -11.44 -6.21 0.55
CA MET A 155 -11.77 -7.53 0.01
C MET A 155 -10.73 -8.01 -1.00
N TYR A 156 -10.34 -9.27 -0.93
CA TYR A 156 -9.58 -9.94 -1.98
C TYR A 156 -10.46 -10.99 -2.62
N LEU A 157 -10.91 -10.74 -3.85
CA LEU A 157 -11.87 -11.57 -4.56
C LEU A 157 -11.21 -12.25 -5.76
N THR A 158 -11.08 -13.56 -5.69
CA THR A 158 -10.56 -14.40 -6.77
C THR A 158 -11.73 -15.07 -7.48
N TYR A 159 -11.83 -14.89 -8.78
CA TYR A 159 -12.72 -15.67 -9.63
C TYR A 159 -12.00 -16.91 -10.16
N VAL A 160 -12.63 -18.07 -10.01
CA VAL A 160 -12.15 -19.36 -10.52
C VAL A 160 -13.08 -19.87 -11.61
N GLY A 161 -14.40 -19.80 -11.39
CA GLY A 161 -15.39 -20.32 -12.33
C GLY A 161 -16.83 -20.03 -11.89
N GLY A 162 -17.77 -20.40 -12.76
CA GLY A 162 -19.21 -20.24 -12.54
C GLY A 162 -19.76 -18.86 -12.89
N LYS A 163 -21.07 -18.70 -12.78
CA LYS A 163 -21.74 -17.42 -13.02
C LYS A 163 -21.85 -16.65 -11.71
N VAL A 164 -21.40 -15.40 -11.73
CA VAL A 164 -21.50 -14.49 -10.58
C VAL A 164 -22.41 -13.33 -10.92
N SER A 165 -23.39 -13.06 -10.07
CA SER A 165 -24.31 -11.92 -10.17
C SER A 165 -24.51 -11.25 -8.81
N GLY A 166 -25.17 -10.09 -8.78
CA GLY A 166 -25.37 -9.30 -7.57
C GLY A 166 -24.27 -8.26 -7.34
N ASN A 167 -24.23 -7.74 -6.12
CA ASN A 167 -23.44 -6.55 -5.77
C ASN A 167 -22.40 -6.89 -4.70
N LEU A 168 -21.30 -6.15 -4.70
CA LEU A 168 -20.34 -6.16 -3.61
C LEU A 168 -20.84 -5.32 -2.42
N PRO A 169 -20.26 -5.51 -1.21
CA PRO A 169 -20.61 -4.69 -0.05
C PRO A 169 -20.35 -3.19 -0.28
N ASP A 170 -21.35 -2.35 -0.01
CA ASP A 170 -21.28 -0.88 -0.11
C ASP A 170 -20.26 -0.23 0.85
N SER A 171 -19.88 -0.97 1.89
CA SER A 171 -18.88 -0.60 2.89
C SER A 171 -17.44 -0.73 2.40
N LEU A 172 -17.21 -1.36 1.24
CA LEU A 172 -15.89 -1.55 0.66
C LEU A 172 -15.21 -0.21 0.34
N VAL A 173 -13.97 -0.11 0.78
CA VAL A 173 -13.03 0.98 0.49
C VAL A 173 -11.91 0.48 -0.42
N TRP A 174 -11.54 -0.80 -0.33
CA TRP A 174 -10.41 -1.39 -1.05
C TRP A 174 -10.78 -2.78 -1.58
N ILE A 175 -10.48 -3.07 -2.85
CA ILE A 175 -10.73 -4.40 -3.43
C ILE A 175 -9.56 -4.89 -4.30
N VAL A 176 -9.22 -6.18 -4.19
CA VAL A 176 -8.41 -6.92 -5.17
C VAL A 176 -9.30 -7.82 -6.00
N LEU A 177 -9.12 -7.76 -7.31
CA LEU A 177 -9.72 -8.67 -8.28
C LEU A 177 -8.64 -9.55 -8.91
N ALA A 178 -8.78 -10.85 -8.77
CA ALA A 178 -7.89 -11.87 -9.34
C ALA A 178 -8.68 -12.89 -10.16
N GLY A 179 -8.14 -13.36 -11.28
CA GLY A 179 -8.72 -14.50 -12.03
C GLY A 179 -9.91 -14.16 -12.95
N TRP A 180 -10.36 -12.91 -12.98
CA TRP A 180 -11.49 -12.46 -13.81
C TRP A 180 -11.19 -12.29 -15.32
N SER A 181 -10.05 -12.80 -15.81
CA SER A 181 -9.66 -12.64 -17.22
C SER A 181 -10.67 -13.24 -18.19
N TYR A 182 -11.34 -14.34 -17.82
CA TYR A 182 -12.30 -15.06 -18.68
C TYR A 182 -13.74 -15.03 -18.16
N SER A 183 -14.03 -14.24 -17.12
CA SER A 183 -15.38 -14.13 -16.59
C SER A 183 -16.31 -13.39 -17.57
N ASN A 184 -17.54 -13.88 -17.72
CA ASN A 184 -18.66 -13.18 -18.38
C ASN A 184 -19.46 -12.30 -17.40
N THR A 185 -18.93 -12.03 -16.22
CA THR A 185 -19.61 -11.24 -15.19
C THR A 185 -19.74 -9.78 -15.60
N SER A 186 -20.93 -9.22 -15.36
CA SER A 186 -21.17 -7.79 -15.51
C SER A 186 -20.52 -7.03 -14.37
N PHE A 187 -19.32 -6.49 -14.61
CA PHE A 187 -18.64 -5.63 -13.65
C PHE A 187 -19.49 -4.41 -13.26
N SER A 188 -20.33 -3.89 -14.16
CA SER A 188 -21.23 -2.77 -13.85
C SER A 188 -22.22 -3.11 -12.73
N GLN A 189 -22.72 -4.35 -12.71
CA GLN A 189 -23.56 -4.84 -11.60
C GLN A 189 -22.71 -5.03 -10.34
N LEU A 190 -21.52 -5.63 -10.47
CA LEU A 190 -20.63 -5.89 -9.34
C LEU A 190 -20.25 -4.61 -8.58
N PHE A 191 -20.00 -3.51 -9.30
CA PHE A 191 -19.59 -2.21 -8.77
C PHE A 191 -20.75 -1.26 -8.45
N ILE A 192 -22.01 -1.66 -8.67
CA ILE A 192 -23.14 -0.77 -8.43
C ILE A 192 -23.24 -0.41 -6.93
N GLY A 193 -23.45 0.87 -6.63
CA GLY A 193 -23.64 1.34 -5.25
C GLY A 193 -22.38 1.44 -4.39
N LEU A 194 -21.19 1.13 -4.90
CA LEU A 194 -19.94 1.17 -4.13
C LEU A 194 -19.39 2.59 -3.93
N ARG A 195 -20.12 3.43 -3.20
CA ARG A 195 -19.83 4.86 -2.99
C ARG A 195 -18.58 5.12 -2.13
N LYS A 196 -18.15 4.15 -1.33
CA LYS A 196 -16.97 4.27 -0.43
C LYS A 196 -15.68 3.73 -1.06
N LEU A 197 -15.76 3.09 -2.22
CA LEU A 197 -14.64 2.43 -2.86
C LEU A 197 -13.59 3.44 -3.31
N LYS A 198 -12.38 3.40 -2.75
CA LYS A 198 -11.29 4.30 -3.12
C LYS A 198 -10.22 3.63 -3.96
N VAL A 199 -9.99 2.34 -3.75
CA VAL A 199 -8.84 1.65 -4.34
C VAL A 199 -9.28 0.34 -4.97
N ILE A 200 -8.92 0.17 -6.24
CA ILE A 200 -9.11 -1.08 -6.98
C ILE A 200 -7.76 -1.63 -7.39
N VAL A 201 -7.51 -2.87 -7.02
CA VAL A 201 -6.31 -3.62 -7.37
C VAL A 201 -6.70 -4.75 -8.31
N THR A 202 -5.97 -4.91 -9.40
CA THR A 202 -6.14 -6.04 -10.31
C THR A 202 -4.85 -6.83 -10.41
N MET A 203 -4.97 -8.16 -10.42
CA MET A 203 -3.81 -9.04 -10.60
C MET A 203 -3.42 -9.20 -12.07
N GLN A 204 -4.29 -8.80 -13.01
CA GLN A 204 -4.08 -8.90 -14.46
C GLN A 204 -4.49 -7.59 -15.18
N CYS A 205 -3.72 -7.19 -16.19
CA CYS A 205 -4.00 -6.04 -17.05
C CYS A 205 -5.34 -6.18 -17.78
N GLU A 206 -5.73 -7.40 -18.17
CA GLU A 206 -6.99 -7.64 -18.87
C GLU A 206 -8.20 -7.29 -17.99
N ILE A 207 -8.14 -7.56 -16.68
CA ILE A 207 -9.18 -7.13 -15.74
C ILE A 207 -9.22 -5.60 -15.69
N MET A 208 -8.05 -4.94 -15.59
CA MET A 208 -7.98 -3.48 -15.59
C MET A 208 -8.63 -2.87 -16.84
N LYS A 209 -8.39 -3.45 -18.03
CA LYS A 209 -9.02 -3.00 -19.28
C LYS A 209 -10.54 -3.15 -19.24
N LYS A 210 -11.06 -4.28 -18.77
CA LYS A 210 -12.51 -4.53 -18.68
C LYS A 210 -13.22 -3.54 -17.75
N ILE A 211 -12.60 -3.22 -16.61
CA ILE A 211 -13.23 -2.36 -15.60
C ILE A 211 -13.02 -0.86 -15.86
N LEU A 212 -12.08 -0.48 -16.75
CA LEU A 212 -11.66 0.93 -16.90
C LEU A 212 -12.83 1.87 -17.21
N ASN A 213 -13.72 1.49 -18.13
CA ASN A 213 -14.89 2.29 -18.48
C ASN A 213 -15.88 2.47 -17.32
N ILE A 214 -15.93 1.51 -16.40
CA ILE A 214 -16.77 1.57 -15.20
C ILE A 214 -16.09 2.47 -14.16
N VAL A 215 -14.80 2.25 -13.92
CA VAL A 215 -14.02 3.05 -12.95
C VAL A 215 -13.97 4.52 -13.33
N ASN A 216 -13.88 4.83 -14.63
CA ASN A 216 -13.94 6.21 -15.11
C ASN A 216 -15.26 6.92 -14.76
N LYS A 217 -16.33 6.17 -14.42
CA LYS A 217 -17.62 6.71 -13.96
C LYS A 217 -17.77 6.71 -12.43
N LEU A 218 -16.80 6.17 -11.69
CA LEU A 218 -16.80 6.13 -10.22
C LEU A 218 -15.93 7.28 -9.70
N ASP A 219 -16.56 8.35 -9.22
CA ASP A 219 -15.86 9.55 -8.75
C ASP A 219 -15.10 9.36 -7.43
N ASN A 220 -15.50 8.37 -6.65
CA ASN A 220 -14.88 8.02 -5.39
C ASN A 220 -13.58 7.21 -5.52
N VAL A 221 -13.29 6.64 -6.70
CA VAL A 221 -12.07 5.84 -6.90
C VAL A 221 -10.87 6.79 -7.07
N GLN A 222 -9.95 6.71 -6.10
CA GLN A 222 -8.75 7.54 -6.02
C GLN A 222 -7.48 6.84 -6.51
N ALA A 223 -7.46 5.50 -6.51
CA ALA A 223 -6.32 4.73 -6.97
C ALA A 223 -6.69 3.43 -7.71
N LEU A 224 -5.93 3.16 -8.76
CA LEU A 224 -5.95 1.94 -9.55
C LEU A 224 -4.58 1.27 -9.49
N ILE A 225 -4.54 0.01 -9.12
CA ILE A 225 -3.30 -0.75 -8.98
C ILE A 225 -3.37 -1.97 -9.90
N CYS A 226 -2.34 -2.17 -10.71
CA CYS A 226 -2.18 -3.41 -11.47
C CYS A 226 -0.89 -4.11 -11.03
N LEU A 227 -1.03 -5.34 -10.52
CA LEU A 227 0.05 -6.16 -9.97
C LEU A 227 0.53 -7.27 -10.92
N GLN A 228 0.27 -7.11 -12.23
CA GLN A 228 0.77 -8.08 -13.20
C GLN A 228 2.30 -8.01 -13.27
N GLU A 229 2.99 -9.09 -12.89
CA GLU A 229 4.45 -9.13 -12.79
C GLU A 229 5.17 -9.12 -14.15
N TYR A 230 4.54 -9.65 -15.20
CA TYR A 230 5.15 -9.77 -16.53
C TYR A 230 4.33 -9.05 -17.60
N ASN A 231 5.00 -8.33 -18.50
CA ASN A 231 4.38 -7.65 -19.63
C ASN A 231 3.23 -6.72 -19.24
N CYS A 232 3.26 -6.14 -18.04
CA CYS A 232 2.23 -5.19 -17.63
C CYS A 232 2.23 -3.97 -18.57
N GLN A 233 1.12 -3.75 -19.26
CA GLN A 233 0.92 -2.62 -20.17
C GLN A 233 -0.01 -1.53 -19.59
N CYS A 234 -0.46 -1.66 -18.33
CA CYS A 234 -1.34 -0.66 -17.72
C CYS A 234 -0.72 0.75 -17.66
N TRP A 235 0.60 0.87 -17.75
CA TRP A 235 1.26 2.16 -17.88
C TRP A 235 1.01 2.86 -19.23
N LYS A 236 0.62 2.14 -20.29
CA LYS A 236 0.22 2.70 -21.60
C LYS A 236 -1.28 3.00 -21.68
N MET A 237 -2.09 2.47 -20.77
CA MET A 237 -3.54 2.62 -20.84
C MET A 237 -3.94 4.08 -20.68
N ASN A 238 -4.87 4.53 -21.52
CA ASN A 238 -5.49 5.84 -21.42
C ASN A 238 -6.52 5.81 -20.29
N VAL A 239 -6.03 5.88 -19.06
CA VAL A 239 -6.90 6.13 -17.91
C VAL A 239 -7.32 7.60 -18.00
N ASP A 240 -8.58 7.88 -17.70
CA ASP A 240 -9.13 9.25 -17.66
C ASP A 240 -8.14 10.23 -17.01
N GLY A 241 -8.12 11.47 -17.51
CA GLY A 241 -7.19 12.53 -17.14
C GLY A 241 -7.18 12.86 -15.64
N ARG A 242 -8.06 12.26 -14.84
CA ARG A 242 -8.05 12.29 -13.37
C ARG A 242 -6.87 11.53 -12.76
N PHE A 243 -6.42 10.43 -13.36
CA PHE A 243 -5.33 9.59 -12.82
C PHE A 243 -3.94 10.04 -13.31
N GLN A 244 -3.60 11.29 -13.01
CA GLN A 244 -2.41 11.97 -13.56
C GLN A 244 -1.10 11.46 -12.99
N TYR A 245 -1.13 10.90 -11.79
CA TYR A 245 0.04 10.47 -11.06
C TYR A 245 0.25 8.95 -11.17
N SER A 246 1.52 8.54 -11.09
CA SER A 246 1.87 7.13 -11.18
C SER A 246 3.01 6.74 -10.24
N VAL A 247 2.91 5.53 -9.69
CA VAL A 247 3.97 4.90 -8.91
C VAL A 247 4.34 3.58 -9.57
N MET A 248 5.63 3.36 -9.80
CA MET A 248 6.14 2.06 -10.21
C MET A 248 6.38 1.20 -8.97
N LEU A 249 5.76 0.02 -8.94
CA LEU A 249 6.02 -0.98 -7.91
C LEU A 249 7.26 -1.79 -8.29
N LEU A 250 8.25 -1.83 -7.40
CA LEU A 250 9.54 -2.46 -7.63
C LEU A 250 9.92 -3.39 -6.48
N LEU A 251 11.02 -4.12 -6.66
CA LEU A 251 11.69 -4.80 -5.56
C LEU A 251 12.36 -3.76 -4.63
N SER A 252 12.44 -4.04 -3.33
CA SER A 252 12.91 -3.09 -2.31
C SER A 252 14.33 -2.58 -2.58
N GLU A 253 15.22 -3.45 -3.03
CA GLU A 253 16.61 -3.15 -3.39
C GLU A 253 16.74 -2.21 -4.60
N GLN A 254 15.67 -2.06 -5.40
CA GLN A 254 15.62 -1.14 -6.54
C GLN A 254 14.95 0.20 -6.19
N CYS A 255 14.37 0.35 -5.00
CA CYS A 255 13.63 1.54 -4.56
C CYS A 255 14.52 2.63 -3.94
N ASN A 256 15.63 2.97 -4.57
CA ASN A 256 16.55 4.00 -4.08
C ASN A 256 17.13 4.86 -5.22
N ASN A 257 17.69 6.02 -4.85
CA ASN A 257 18.22 6.96 -5.83
C ASN A 257 19.47 6.44 -6.54
N VAL A 258 20.27 5.58 -5.89
CA VAL A 258 21.49 5.00 -6.46
C VAL A 258 21.15 4.10 -7.65
N TYR A 259 20.27 3.12 -7.45
CA TYR A 259 19.80 2.22 -8.49
C TYR A 259 19.15 3.01 -9.64
N TRP A 260 18.29 3.99 -9.31
CA TRP A 260 17.70 4.87 -10.30
C TRP A 260 18.75 5.57 -11.18
N ASN A 261 19.74 6.21 -10.56
CA ASN A 261 20.78 6.93 -11.27
C ASN A 261 21.62 5.97 -12.12
N GLN A 262 21.92 4.77 -11.63
CA GLN A 262 22.64 3.74 -12.37
C GLN A 262 21.90 3.30 -13.63
N VAL A 263 20.59 2.99 -13.51
CA VAL A 263 19.74 2.62 -14.65
C VAL A 263 19.75 3.72 -15.72
N HIS A 264 19.58 4.98 -15.29
CA HIS A 264 19.55 6.10 -16.22
C HIS A 264 20.91 6.41 -16.86
N LYS A 265 22.00 6.28 -16.10
CA LYS A 265 23.37 6.47 -16.60
C LYS A 265 23.69 5.40 -17.65
N ASN A 266 23.45 4.13 -17.36
CA ASN A 266 23.70 3.03 -18.29
C ASN A 266 22.86 3.17 -19.57
N LYS A 267 21.59 3.59 -19.45
CA LYS A 267 20.73 3.86 -20.61
C LYS A 267 21.30 4.95 -21.52
N ARG A 268 21.86 6.03 -20.95
CA ARG A 268 22.51 7.10 -21.73
C ARG A 268 23.79 6.64 -22.43
N MET A 269 24.52 5.72 -21.81
CA MET A 269 25.77 5.18 -22.35
C MET A 269 25.55 4.00 -23.33
N GLY A 270 24.30 3.60 -23.61
CA GLY A 270 24.00 2.46 -24.47
C GLY A 270 24.46 1.10 -23.91
N LEU A 271 24.85 1.04 -22.64
CA LEU A 271 25.28 -0.21 -22.00
C LEU A 271 24.07 -1.12 -21.74
N ARG A 272 24.32 -2.42 -21.60
CA ARG A 272 23.30 -3.37 -21.11
C ARG A 272 22.83 -2.89 -19.72
N VAL A 273 21.63 -2.34 -19.67
CA VAL A 273 21.08 -1.71 -18.48
C VAL A 273 20.46 -2.77 -17.58
N PRO A 274 20.76 -2.83 -16.27
CA PRO A 274 19.89 -3.55 -15.35
C PRO A 274 18.52 -2.89 -15.42
N GLN A 275 17.50 -3.61 -15.90
CA GLN A 275 16.16 -3.05 -15.97
C GLN A 275 15.53 -3.02 -14.57
N PHE A 276 14.60 -2.10 -14.35
CA PHE A 276 13.73 -2.19 -13.19
C PHE A 276 12.89 -3.46 -13.29
N THR A 277 12.94 -4.30 -12.25
CA THR A 277 12.04 -5.43 -12.08
C THR A 277 10.70 -4.90 -11.60
N ARG A 278 9.86 -4.53 -12.56
CA ARG A 278 8.53 -3.99 -12.26
C ARG A 278 7.62 -5.09 -11.73
N LYS A 279 7.08 -4.88 -10.53
CA LYS A 279 6.07 -5.74 -9.89
C LYS A 279 4.65 -5.22 -10.08
N GLY A 280 4.49 -4.03 -10.65
CA GLY A 280 3.20 -3.44 -10.92
C GLY A 280 3.25 -1.93 -11.12
N VAL A 281 2.07 -1.34 -11.24
CA VAL A 281 1.89 0.11 -11.37
C VAL A 281 0.69 0.56 -10.56
N ILE A 282 0.83 1.70 -9.90
CA ILE A 282 -0.26 2.44 -9.26
C ILE A 282 -0.51 3.67 -10.11
N ARG A 283 -1.78 3.96 -10.38
CA ARG A 283 -2.28 5.21 -10.92
C ARG A 283 -3.17 5.82 -9.86
N TYR A 284 -3.02 7.11 -9.59
CA TYR A 284 -3.81 7.76 -8.54
C TYR A 284 -4.13 9.21 -8.89
N THR A 285 -5.19 9.72 -8.28
CA THR A 285 -5.73 11.06 -8.54
C THR A 285 -5.07 12.13 -7.69
N GLN A 286 -4.83 11.85 -6.40
CA GLN A 286 -4.29 12.81 -5.44
C GLN A 286 -3.32 12.15 -4.46
N ALA A 287 -2.31 12.91 -4.00
CA ALA A 287 -1.32 12.45 -3.02
C ALA A 287 -1.91 11.97 -1.68
N SER A 288 -3.11 12.43 -1.32
CA SER A 288 -3.82 12.09 -0.09
C SER A 288 -4.17 10.60 0.04
N VAL A 289 -4.23 9.84 -1.06
CA VAL A 289 -4.47 8.39 -1.02
C VAL A 289 -3.22 7.58 -0.65
N LEU A 290 -2.02 8.15 -0.81
CA LEU A 290 -0.77 7.40 -0.65
C LEU A 290 -0.54 6.84 0.77
N PRO A 291 -0.88 7.53 1.86
CA PRO A 291 -0.83 6.94 3.21
C PRO A 291 -1.74 5.72 3.39
N GLU A 292 -2.83 5.61 2.61
CA GLU A 292 -3.72 4.45 2.63
C GLU A 292 -3.12 3.26 1.87
N LEU A 293 -2.35 3.53 0.82
CA LEU A 293 -1.69 2.51 0.00
C LEU A 293 -0.39 1.99 0.62
N CYS A 294 0.40 2.89 1.21
CA CYS A 294 1.79 2.67 1.59
C CYS A 294 1.95 2.63 3.11
N LYS A 295 2.68 1.64 3.62
CA LYS A 295 3.21 1.70 4.98
C LYS A 295 4.27 2.81 5.03
N ASN A 296 4.09 3.80 5.91
CA ASN A 296 5.05 4.92 6.06
C ASN A 296 6.41 4.48 6.65
N GLY A 297 6.50 3.28 7.24
CA GLY A 297 7.76 2.62 7.58
C GLY A 297 8.59 3.28 8.68
N VAL A 298 8.08 4.35 9.32
CA VAL A 298 8.79 5.06 10.39
C VAL A 298 8.86 4.16 11.63
N PRO A 299 10.06 3.84 12.14
CA PRO A 299 10.20 3.09 13.39
C PRO A 299 9.60 3.84 14.58
N ALA A 300 9.04 3.12 15.56
CA ALA A 300 8.39 3.72 16.74
C ALA A 300 9.33 4.68 17.51
N HIS A 301 10.59 4.28 17.74
CA HIS A 301 11.56 5.14 18.43
C HIS A 301 11.87 6.45 17.68
N ILE A 302 11.69 6.49 16.36
CA ILE A 302 11.83 7.71 15.56
C ILE A 302 10.58 8.59 15.74
N HIS A 303 9.38 8.00 15.80
CA HIS A 303 8.17 8.72 16.17
C HIS A 303 8.33 9.41 17.53
N ASP A 304 8.76 8.66 18.55
CA ASP A 304 8.96 9.19 19.90
C ASP A 304 10.01 10.32 19.93
N ALA A 305 11.11 10.15 19.19
CA ALA A 305 12.16 11.16 19.09
C ALA A 305 11.66 12.47 18.44
N VAL A 306 10.78 12.37 17.43
CA VAL A 306 10.18 13.54 16.78
C VAL A 306 9.20 14.24 17.71
N GLU A 307 8.32 13.50 18.39
CA GLU A 307 7.36 14.07 19.34
C GLU A 307 8.07 14.82 20.48
N LYS A 308 9.11 14.22 21.07
CA LYS A 308 9.94 14.89 22.08
C LYS A 308 10.59 16.18 21.55
N LYS A 309 11.05 16.19 20.30
CA LYS A 309 11.66 17.37 19.66
C LYS A 309 10.64 18.47 19.38
N ILE A 310 9.40 18.12 19.08
CA ILE A 310 8.30 19.08 18.90
C ILE A 310 7.92 19.70 20.25
N LEU A 311 7.73 18.88 21.29
CA LEU A 311 7.41 19.35 22.64
C LEU A 311 8.50 20.29 23.17
N TRP A 312 9.78 19.90 23.04
CA TRP A 312 10.89 20.75 23.48
C TRP A 312 10.95 22.09 22.75
N LYS A 313 10.61 22.13 21.45
CA LYS A 313 10.49 23.41 20.71
C LYS A 313 9.35 24.27 21.24
N GLN A 314 8.17 23.68 21.48
CA GLN A 314 7.02 24.40 22.02
C GLN A 314 7.28 24.94 23.43
N GLU A 315 7.96 24.16 24.29
CA GLU A 315 8.38 24.61 25.63
C GLU A 315 9.37 25.76 25.55
N LYS A 316 10.35 25.69 24.64
CA LYS A 316 11.33 26.77 24.43
C LYS A 316 10.68 28.05 23.89
N GLU A 317 9.70 27.91 22.99
CA GLU A 317 8.91 29.04 22.50
C GLU A 317 8.05 29.66 23.61
N LYS A 318 7.41 28.85 24.47
CA LYS A 318 6.66 29.33 25.64
C LYS A 318 7.56 30.06 26.63
N LEU A 319 8.71 29.48 26.99
CA LEU A 319 9.69 30.12 27.89
C LEU A 319 10.12 31.48 27.33
N SER A 320 10.40 31.58 26.03
CA SER A 320 10.76 32.87 25.42
C SER A 320 9.65 33.93 25.53
N VAL A 321 8.38 33.54 25.48
CA VAL A 321 7.24 34.47 25.65
C VAL A 321 7.08 34.88 27.11
N PHE A 322 7.22 33.96 28.06
CA PHE A 322 7.19 34.27 29.48
C PHE A 322 8.36 35.15 29.89
N ASP A 323 9.57 34.86 29.43
CA ASP A 323 10.76 35.69 29.67
C ASP A 323 10.53 37.12 29.14
N ILE A 324 9.93 37.28 27.95
CA ILE A 324 9.56 38.60 27.40
C ILE A 324 8.47 39.29 28.25
N MET A 325 7.45 38.55 28.70
CA MET A 325 6.39 39.11 29.54
C MET A 325 6.90 39.53 30.92
N ASP A 326 7.76 38.73 31.55
CA ASP A 326 8.36 39.05 32.85
C ASP A 326 9.28 40.27 32.73
N ILE A 327 10.03 40.39 31.64
CA ILE A 327 10.81 41.60 31.33
C ILE A 327 9.87 42.81 31.14
N LEU A 328 8.77 42.68 30.40
CA LEU A 328 7.80 43.76 30.22
C LEU A 328 7.12 44.16 31.53
N TYR A 329 6.78 43.20 32.39
CA TYR A 329 6.15 43.44 33.69
C TYR A 329 7.13 44.13 34.66
N ALA A 330 8.39 43.68 34.68
CA ALA A 330 9.45 44.32 35.45
C ALA A 330 9.67 45.78 35.00
N ILE A 331 9.67 46.04 33.69
CA ILE A 331 9.77 47.40 33.15
C ILE A 331 8.56 48.26 33.57
N LEU A 332 7.34 47.73 33.48
CA LEU A 332 6.13 48.47 33.89
C LEU A 332 6.13 48.77 35.40
N SER A 333 6.62 47.86 36.24
CA SER A 333 6.72 48.06 37.69
C SER A 333 7.75 49.11 38.13
N ILE A 334 8.66 49.50 37.24
CA ILE A 334 9.64 50.59 37.48
C ILE A 334 9.06 51.95 37.05
N VAL A 335 8.07 51.96 36.15
CA VAL A 335 7.49 53.19 35.57
C VAL A 335 6.25 53.67 36.34
N CYS A 336 5.54 52.79 37.03
CA CYS A 336 4.48 53.13 38.00
C CYS A 336 5.07 53.35 39.39
#